data_AF-A0A847LQ81-F1
#
_entry.id   AF-A0A847LQ81-F1
#
_cell.length_a   1.000
_cell.length_b   1.000
_cell.length_c   1.000
_cell.angle_alpha   90.00
_cell.angle_beta   90.00
_cell.angle_gamma   90.00
#
_symmetry.space_group_name_H-M   'P 1'
#
loop_
_entity.id
_entity.type
_entity.pdbx_description
1 polymer ?
#
loop_
_entity_poly.entity_id
_entity_poly.type
_entity_poly.pdbx_seq_one_letter_code
_entity_poly.pdbx_strand_id
1 'polypeptide(L)'
;MGATSQSTFTFILGLFVILFALELIFGTNAFNLLQKRKYSFRNLFPFELAQGAKRWFVPFHYIFVGGISLSMMAFGYFYFDKLAAMNEISNVTQIIGSILWVIIGGTQFLLFVLTLKYPRLRLVVMGINVIAVIGVSSLLGTHYFNLFGGNHYSGLTAIITYIPAFVTIILIVNPNLYKYTIVDKRIRQDGVLDITRPNNYAPAYTEWLVILVNAALFIIINIINLVYF
;
A
#
# COMPACT_ATOMS: atom_id res chain seq x y z
N MET A 1 9.58 24.23 15.69
CA MET A 1 9.87 23.35 14.54
C MET A 1 9.22 23.99 13.32
N GLY A 2 9.96 24.16 12.22
CA GLY A 2 9.42 24.83 11.03
C GLY A 2 8.36 23.95 10.36
N ALA A 3 7.23 24.55 9.96
CA ALA A 3 6.20 23.84 9.21
C ALA A 3 6.81 23.21 7.95
N THR A 4 6.55 21.92 7.72
CA THR A 4 7.06 21.22 6.54
C THR A 4 6.51 21.88 5.28
N SER A 5 7.37 22.19 4.32
CA SER A 5 6.99 22.94 3.12
C SER A 5 6.16 22.10 2.16
N GLN A 6 5.31 22.78 1.37
CA GLN A 6 4.51 22.15 0.30
C GLN A 6 5.40 21.40 -0.72
N SER A 7 6.60 21.92 -0.98
CA SER A 7 7.60 21.28 -1.83
C SER A 7 8.02 19.89 -1.35
N THR A 8 8.08 19.64 -0.04
CA THR A 8 8.39 18.33 0.52
C THR A 8 7.29 17.32 0.20
N PHE A 9 6.01 17.70 0.35
CA PHE A 9 4.89 16.83 0.02
C PHE A 9 4.81 16.53 -1.48
N THR A 10 5.00 17.54 -2.34
CA THR A 10 5.05 17.35 -3.79
C THR A 10 6.20 16.44 -4.20
N PHE A 11 7.37 16.58 -3.59
CA PHE A 11 8.51 15.70 -3.83
C PHE A 11 8.20 14.25 -3.40
N ILE A 12 7.66 14.04 -2.20
CA ILE A 12 7.33 12.70 -1.69
C ILE A 12 6.27 12.03 -2.58
N LEU A 13 5.23 12.77 -3.00
CA LEU A 13 4.20 12.29 -3.91
C LEU A 13 4.80 11.94 -5.28
N GLY A 14 5.60 12.83 -5.87
CA GLY A 14 6.25 12.61 -7.15
C GLY A 14 7.16 11.38 -7.12
N LEU A 15 7.98 11.25 -6.08
CA LEU A 15 8.83 10.09 -5.86
C LEU A 15 8.01 8.79 -5.77
N PHE A 16 6.94 8.80 -4.98
CA PHE A 16 6.03 7.65 -4.85
C PHE A 16 5.46 7.24 -6.21
N VAL A 17 4.87 8.18 -6.96
CA VAL A 17 4.22 7.88 -8.25
C VAL A 17 5.22 7.36 -9.27
N ILE A 18 6.40 7.99 -9.36
CA ILE A 18 7.46 7.56 -10.28
C ILE A 18 7.92 6.16 -9.91
N LEU A 19 8.28 5.90 -8.65
CA LEU A 19 8.76 4.58 -8.24
C LEU A 19 7.70 3.49 -8.40
N PHE A 20 6.44 3.79 -8.07
CA PHE A 20 5.32 2.86 -8.26
C PHE A 20 5.11 2.52 -9.73
N ALA A 21 5.16 3.52 -10.63
CA ALA A 21 5.07 3.30 -12.07
C ALA A 21 6.26 2.49 -12.60
N LEU A 22 7.49 2.80 -12.19
CA LEU A 22 8.69 2.07 -12.60
C LEU A 22 8.62 0.62 -12.13
N GLU A 23 8.22 0.35 -10.89
CA GLU A 23 8.06 -1.02 -10.37
C GLU A 23 7.05 -1.81 -11.21
N LEU A 24 5.88 -1.23 -11.52
CA LEU A 24 4.89 -1.91 -12.35
C LEU A 24 5.39 -2.16 -13.78
N ILE A 25 6.03 -1.18 -14.42
CA ILE A 25 6.53 -1.29 -15.79
C ILE A 25 7.67 -2.31 -15.86
N PHE A 26 8.71 -2.13 -15.06
CA PHE A 26 9.89 -2.99 -15.08
C PHE A 26 9.61 -4.37 -14.51
N GLY A 27 8.86 -4.48 -13.41
CA GLY A 27 8.48 -5.75 -12.80
C GLY A 27 7.64 -6.61 -13.74
N THR A 28 6.62 -6.03 -14.39
CA THR A 28 5.78 -6.81 -15.33
C THR A 28 6.55 -7.17 -16.59
N ASN A 29 7.40 -6.29 -17.12
CA ASN A 29 8.24 -6.59 -18.28
C ASN A 29 9.26 -7.69 -17.96
N ALA A 30 9.94 -7.62 -16.82
CA ALA A 30 10.87 -8.65 -16.37
C ALA A 30 10.16 -10.01 -16.23
N PHE A 31 8.98 -10.03 -15.63
CA PHE A 31 8.16 -11.23 -15.53
C PHE A 31 7.79 -11.80 -16.91
N ASN A 32 7.29 -10.96 -17.82
CA ASN A 32 6.83 -11.38 -19.15
C ASN A 32 7.96 -11.99 -19.97
N LEU A 33 9.15 -11.38 -19.93
CA LEU A 33 10.33 -11.84 -20.66
C LEU A 33 10.83 -13.19 -20.17
N LEU A 34 10.78 -13.44 -18.86
CA LEU A 34 11.37 -14.63 -18.26
C LEU A 34 10.39 -15.81 -18.18
N GLN A 35 9.14 -15.54 -17.83
CA GLN A 35 8.10 -16.56 -17.69
C GLN A 35 7.40 -16.87 -19.03
N LYS A 36 7.73 -16.12 -20.10
CA LYS A 36 7.13 -16.25 -21.45
C LYS A 36 5.60 -16.22 -21.45
N ARG A 37 5.00 -15.53 -20.48
CA ARG A 37 3.54 -15.33 -20.33
C ARG A 37 3.25 -13.96 -19.74
N LYS A 38 2.08 -13.41 -20.02
CA LYS A 38 1.66 -12.10 -19.49
C LYS A 38 1.41 -12.16 -17.98
N TYR A 39 1.89 -11.16 -17.26
CA TYR A 39 1.57 -10.97 -15.85
C TYR A 39 0.07 -10.68 -15.67
N SER A 40 -0.58 -11.40 -14.76
CA SER A 40 -2.00 -11.21 -14.44
C SER A 40 -2.15 -10.80 -12.98
N PHE A 41 -2.49 -9.54 -12.75
CA PHE A 41 -2.80 -9.00 -11.41
C PHE A 41 -3.95 -9.73 -10.69
N ARG A 42 -4.77 -10.49 -11.42
CA ARG A 42 -5.87 -11.26 -10.85
C ARG A 42 -5.44 -12.60 -10.25
N ASN A 43 -4.30 -13.12 -10.69
CA ASN A 43 -3.87 -14.49 -10.42
C ASN A 43 -2.46 -14.58 -9.83
N LEU A 44 -1.66 -13.54 -10.01
CA LEU A 44 -0.28 -13.46 -9.57
C LEU A 44 -0.13 -12.44 -8.45
N PHE A 45 0.75 -12.79 -7.53
CA PHE A 45 1.03 -11.99 -6.35
C PHE A 45 2.06 -10.90 -6.63
N PRO A 46 2.08 -9.81 -5.83
CA PRO A 46 3.06 -8.72 -5.99
C PRO A 46 4.51 -9.20 -6.00
N PHE A 47 4.92 -10.05 -5.04
CA PHE A 47 6.29 -10.60 -5.03
C PHE A 47 6.67 -11.41 -6.28
N GLU A 48 5.69 -11.90 -7.04
CA GLU A 48 5.96 -12.69 -8.26
C GLU A 48 6.55 -11.82 -9.38
N LEU A 49 6.48 -10.49 -9.30
CA LEU A 49 7.17 -9.57 -10.22
C LEU A 49 8.70 -9.75 -10.21
N ALA A 50 9.27 -10.04 -9.04
CA ALA A 50 10.70 -10.33 -8.90
C ALA A 50 11.02 -11.83 -8.88
N GLN A 51 10.01 -12.70 -8.86
CA GLN A 51 10.24 -14.14 -8.73
C GLN A 51 10.80 -14.73 -10.02
N GLY A 52 11.99 -15.35 -9.91
CA GLY A 52 12.70 -15.89 -11.07
C GLY A 52 13.30 -14.81 -11.97
N ALA A 53 13.32 -13.54 -11.51
CA ALA A 53 13.98 -12.46 -12.22
C ALA A 53 15.50 -12.70 -12.34
N LYS A 54 16.13 -12.08 -13.34
CA LYS A 54 17.60 -12.08 -13.45
C LYS A 54 18.18 -11.46 -12.17
N ARG A 55 19.34 -11.98 -11.72
CA ARG A 55 20.00 -11.53 -10.48
C ARG A 55 20.20 -10.02 -10.39
N TRP A 56 20.44 -9.36 -11.52
CA TRP A 56 20.64 -7.91 -11.56
C TRP A 56 19.35 -7.09 -11.36
N PHE A 57 18.16 -7.65 -11.62
CA PHE A 57 16.88 -6.94 -11.45
C PHE A 57 16.42 -6.91 -9.98
N VAL A 58 16.76 -7.95 -9.21
CA VAL A 58 16.32 -8.11 -7.83
C VAL A 58 16.67 -6.90 -6.93
N PRO A 59 17.89 -6.30 -7.01
CA PRO A 59 18.19 -5.06 -6.31
C PRO A 59 17.28 -3.89 -6.70
N PHE A 60 17.00 -3.71 -8.00
CA PHE A 60 16.12 -2.62 -8.47
C PHE A 60 14.70 -2.76 -7.94
N HIS A 61 14.14 -3.97 -7.95
CA HIS A 61 12.86 -4.28 -7.31
C HIS A 61 12.81 -3.82 -5.85
N TYR A 62 13.82 -4.20 -5.05
CA TYR A 62 13.87 -3.79 -3.65
C TYR A 62 14.07 -2.28 -3.46
N ILE A 63 14.82 -1.63 -4.34
CA ILE A 63 14.98 -0.17 -4.32
C ILE A 63 13.65 0.52 -4.62
N PHE A 64 12.92 0.07 -5.65
CA PHE A 64 11.64 0.67 -6.01
C PHE A 64 10.59 0.47 -4.92
N VAL A 65 10.38 -0.78 -4.48
CA VAL A 65 9.43 -1.12 -3.41
C VAL A 65 9.84 -0.47 -2.09
N GLY A 66 11.13 -0.44 -1.77
CA GLY A 66 11.67 0.23 -0.59
C GLY A 66 11.41 1.72 -0.62
N GLY A 67 11.67 2.38 -1.75
CA GLY A 67 11.39 3.81 -1.91
C GLY A 67 9.91 4.14 -1.86
N ILE A 68 9.04 3.34 -2.49
CA ILE A 68 7.57 3.46 -2.37
C ILE A 68 7.15 3.43 -0.89
N SER A 69 7.68 2.46 -0.15
CA SER A 69 7.36 2.25 1.26
C SER A 69 7.85 3.41 2.12
N LEU A 70 9.11 3.83 1.94
CA LEU A 70 9.71 4.96 2.63
C LEU A 70 8.96 6.27 2.34
N SER A 71 8.50 6.50 1.11
CA SER A 71 7.67 7.65 0.77
C SER A 71 6.37 7.67 1.58
N MET A 72 5.71 6.53 1.75
CA MET A 72 4.49 6.43 2.58
C MET A 72 4.78 6.69 4.06
N MET A 73 5.88 6.15 4.59
CA MET A 73 6.30 6.37 5.98
C MET A 73 6.64 7.85 6.24
N ALA A 74 7.47 8.43 5.37
CA ALA A 74 7.91 9.82 5.47
C ALA A 74 6.71 10.78 5.38
N PHE A 75 5.80 10.53 4.45
CA PHE A 75 4.55 11.28 4.34
C PHE A 75 3.76 11.27 5.65
N GLY A 76 3.53 10.09 6.23
CA GLY A 76 2.80 9.97 7.48
C GLY A 76 3.40 10.82 8.60
N TYR A 77 4.72 10.74 8.77
CA TYR A 77 5.43 11.54 9.76
C TYR A 77 5.25 13.05 9.50
N PHE A 78 5.59 13.55 8.31
CA PHE A 78 5.52 14.98 8.01
C PHE A 78 4.11 15.54 8.01
N TYR A 79 3.12 14.75 7.55
CA TYR A 79 1.73 15.16 7.51
C TYR A 79 1.16 15.33 8.91
N PHE A 80 1.35 14.34 9.79
CA PHE A 80 0.87 14.42 11.16
C PHE A 80 1.65 15.44 12.00
N ASP A 81 2.95 15.60 11.76
CA ASP A 81 3.74 16.67 12.39
C ASP A 81 3.24 18.06 12.01
N LYS A 82 2.92 18.29 10.73
CA LYS A 82 2.31 19.54 10.27
C LYS A 82 0.96 19.80 10.95
N LEU A 83 0.06 18.81 10.99
CA LEU A 83 -1.24 18.96 11.67
C LEU A 83 -1.08 19.30 13.16
N ALA A 84 -0.12 18.66 13.85
CA ALA A 84 0.17 18.95 15.25
C ALA A 84 0.73 20.37 15.43
N ALA A 85 1.64 20.80 14.56
CA ALA A 85 2.20 22.16 14.58
C ALA A 85 1.13 23.24 14.33
N MET A 86 0.07 22.91 13.61
CA MET A 86 -1.09 23.77 13.38
C MET A 86 -2.11 23.71 14.52
N ASN A 87 -1.85 22.96 15.59
CA ASN A 87 -2.76 22.68 16.70
C ASN A 87 -4.10 22.07 16.25
N GLU A 88 -4.12 21.42 15.09
CA GLU A 88 -5.32 20.77 14.55
C GLU A 88 -5.56 19.40 15.21
N ILE A 89 -4.50 18.77 15.72
CA ILE A 89 -4.57 17.46 16.39
C ILE A 89 -3.74 17.44 17.67
N SER A 90 -4.04 16.50 18.56
CA SER A 90 -3.22 16.25 19.75
C SER A 90 -1.90 15.54 19.41
N ASN A 91 -0.89 15.70 20.26
CA ASN A 91 0.38 14.96 20.16
C ASN A 91 0.19 13.43 20.18
N VAL A 92 -0.83 12.93 20.90
CA VAL A 92 -1.14 11.49 20.92
C VAL A 92 -1.65 11.04 19.55
N THR A 93 -2.55 11.82 18.94
CA THR A 93 -3.07 11.58 17.59
C THR A 93 -1.96 11.63 16.54
N GLN A 94 -1.01 12.56 16.68
CA GLN A 94 0.17 12.66 15.82
C GLN A 94 1.00 11.37 15.85
N ILE A 95 1.32 10.88 17.05
CA ILE A 95 2.12 9.67 17.24
C ILE A 95 1.40 8.46 16.66
N ILE A 96 0.12 8.28 16.98
CA ILE A 96 -0.68 7.15 16.47
C ILE A 96 -0.76 7.21 14.95
N GLY A 97 -1.13 8.36 14.37
CA GLY A 97 -1.23 8.53 12.92
C GLY A 97 0.08 8.21 12.20
N SER A 98 1.20 8.69 12.73
CA SER A 98 2.54 8.43 12.17
C SER A 98 2.89 6.94 12.23
N ILE A 99 2.65 6.27 13.36
CA ILE A 99 2.91 4.83 13.51
C ILE A 99 2.08 4.01 12.52
N LEU A 100 0.80 4.36 12.32
CA LEU A 100 -0.05 3.63 11.39
C LEU A 100 0.47 3.76 9.94
N TRP A 101 0.98 4.91 9.52
CA TRP A 101 1.64 5.05 8.22
C TRP A 101 2.93 4.24 8.10
N VAL A 102 3.72 4.16 9.18
CA VAL A 102 4.88 3.29 9.23
C VAL A 102 4.47 1.83 9.03
N ILE A 103 3.39 1.40 9.68
CA ILE A 103 2.83 0.06 9.51
C ILE A 103 2.35 -0.15 8.07
N ILE A 104 1.62 0.79 7.47
CA ILE A 104 1.16 0.70 6.07
C ILE A 104 2.36 0.56 5.13
N GLY A 105 3.37 1.44 5.22
CA GLY A 105 4.56 1.37 4.39
C GLY A 105 5.35 0.07 4.60
N GLY A 106 5.51 -0.38 5.84
CA GLY A 106 6.26 -1.59 6.16
C GLY A 106 5.58 -2.85 5.66
N THR A 107 4.26 -2.95 5.84
CA THR A 107 3.48 -4.06 5.31
C THR A 107 3.38 -4.04 3.79
N GLN A 108 3.29 -2.86 3.17
CA GLN A 108 3.39 -2.68 1.72
C GLN A 108 4.70 -3.29 1.18
N PHE A 109 5.84 -2.96 1.77
CA PHE A 109 7.12 -3.59 1.43
C PHE A 109 7.06 -5.11 1.54
N LEU A 110 6.57 -5.62 2.67
CA LEU A 110 6.49 -7.05 2.92
C LEU A 110 5.61 -7.79 1.90
N LEU A 111 4.53 -7.20 1.38
CA LEU A 111 3.70 -7.84 0.34
C LEU A 111 4.45 -8.09 -0.98
N PHE A 112 5.45 -7.26 -1.30
CA PHE A 112 6.30 -7.41 -2.48
C PHE A 112 7.54 -8.28 -2.24
N VAL A 113 7.87 -8.61 -1.00
CA VAL A 113 9.07 -9.39 -0.64
C VAL A 113 8.73 -10.79 -0.14
N LEU A 114 7.67 -10.93 0.64
CA LEU A 114 7.29 -12.21 1.24
C LEU A 114 6.80 -13.19 0.18
N THR A 115 7.61 -14.23 -0.01
CA THR A 115 7.25 -15.34 -0.89
C THR A 115 6.17 -16.22 -0.24
N LEU A 116 5.47 -17.00 -1.07
CA LEU A 116 4.47 -17.97 -0.63
C LEU A 116 5.00 -19.14 0.21
N LYS A 117 6.30 -19.19 0.53
CA LYS A 117 6.83 -20.14 1.51
C LYS A 117 6.18 -19.95 2.89
N TYR A 118 5.70 -18.75 3.19
CA TYR A 118 5.10 -18.39 4.48
C TYR A 118 3.68 -17.83 4.32
N PRO A 119 2.69 -18.65 3.90
CA PRO A 119 1.33 -18.16 3.61
C PRO A 119 0.63 -17.59 4.85
N ARG A 120 0.88 -18.19 6.04
CA ARG A 120 0.33 -17.69 7.32
C ARG A 120 0.89 -16.33 7.69
N LEU A 121 2.20 -16.12 7.51
CA LEU A 121 2.82 -14.81 7.77
C LEU A 121 2.24 -13.73 6.86
N ARG A 122 1.98 -14.07 5.60
CA ARG A 122 1.38 -13.14 4.63
C ARG A 122 -0.04 -12.72 5.00
N LEU A 123 -0.85 -13.66 5.49
CA LEU A 123 -2.17 -13.36 6.05
C LEU A 123 -2.07 -12.39 7.23
N VAL A 124 -1.11 -12.60 8.14
CA VAL A 124 -0.87 -11.69 9.27
C VAL A 124 -0.46 -10.30 8.78
N VAL A 125 0.46 -10.20 7.82
CA VAL A 125 0.89 -8.92 7.22
C VAL A 125 -0.28 -8.18 6.59
N MET A 126 -1.15 -8.89 5.86
CA MET A 126 -2.38 -8.30 5.33
C MET A 126 -3.33 -7.83 6.43
N GLY A 127 -3.55 -8.64 7.47
CA GLY A 127 -4.43 -8.26 8.58
C GLY A 127 -3.94 -7.00 9.29
N ILE A 128 -2.63 -6.91 9.55
CA ILE A 128 -2.00 -5.73 10.12
C ILE A 128 -2.16 -4.51 9.20
N ASN A 129 -1.93 -4.67 7.88
CA ASN A 129 -2.10 -3.60 6.91
C ASN A 129 -3.55 -3.07 6.92
N VAL A 130 -4.53 -3.98 6.89
CA VAL A 130 -5.95 -3.65 6.90
C VAL A 130 -6.35 -2.87 8.15
N ILE A 131 -5.93 -3.32 9.33
CA ILE A 131 -6.19 -2.62 10.59
C ILE A 131 -5.57 -1.21 10.54
N ALA A 132 -4.35 -1.08 10.02
CA ALA A 132 -3.68 0.20 9.92
C ALA A 132 -4.40 1.18 8.96
N VAL A 133 -4.85 0.70 7.80
CA VAL A 133 -5.62 1.49 6.82
C VAL A 133 -6.94 1.96 7.42
N ILE A 134 -7.69 1.05 8.06
CA ILE A 134 -8.94 1.40 8.74
C ILE A 134 -8.68 2.45 9.82
N GLY A 135 -7.63 2.27 10.62
CA GLY A 135 -7.23 3.20 11.67
C GLY A 135 -6.92 4.60 11.14
N VAL A 136 -6.07 4.71 10.11
CA VAL A 136 -5.69 6.00 9.50
C VAL A 136 -6.90 6.67 8.86
N SER A 137 -7.67 5.95 8.06
CA SER A 137 -8.87 6.48 7.41
C SER A 137 -9.90 6.97 8.42
N SER A 138 -10.09 6.23 9.52
CA SER A 138 -11.04 6.62 10.57
C SER A 138 -10.56 7.84 11.34
N LEU A 139 -9.27 7.91 11.65
CA LEU A 139 -8.65 9.04 12.33
C LEU A 139 -8.80 10.31 11.47
N LEU A 140 -8.43 10.24 10.18
CA LEU A 140 -8.52 11.38 9.26
C LEU A 140 -9.97 11.77 8.95
N GLY A 141 -10.86 10.80 8.75
CA GLY A 141 -12.28 11.07 8.53
C GLY A 141 -12.91 11.77 9.72
N THR A 142 -12.59 11.34 10.94
CA THR A 142 -13.07 11.98 12.17
C THR A 142 -12.47 13.38 12.32
N HIS A 143 -11.18 13.55 12.00
CA HIS A 143 -10.50 14.85 12.01
C HIS A 143 -11.23 15.87 11.11
N TYR A 144 -11.42 15.51 9.84
CA TYR A 144 -12.08 16.37 8.88
C TYR A 144 -13.57 16.59 9.17
N PHE A 145 -14.25 15.64 9.82
CA PHE A 145 -15.64 15.80 10.24
C PHE A 145 -15.77 16.73 11.46
N ASN A 146 -14.86 16.66 12.43
CA ASN A 146 -14.90 17.51 13.62
C ASN A 146 -14.53 18.97 13.31
N LEU A 147 -13.68 19.22 12.30
CA LEU A 147 -13.36 20.56 11.81
C LEU A 147 -14.45 21.18 10.90
N PHE A 148 -15.56 20.47 10.67
CA PHE A 148 -16.69 21.00 9.90
C PHE A 148 -17.36 22.23 10.55
N GLY A 149 -17.06 22.49 11.83
CA GLY A 149 -17.43 23.74 12.52
C GLY A 149 -16.55 24.95 12.19
N GLY A 150 -15.45 24.79 11.45
CA GLY A 150 -14.46 25.83 11.19
C GLY A 150 -13.99 25.90 9.74
N ASN A 151 -14.88 26.25 8.80
CA ASN A 151 -14.67 26.76 7.42
C ASN A 151 -13.59 26.17 6.47
N HIS A 152 -12.70 25.26 6.88
CA HIS A 152 -11.54 24.86 6.08
C HIS A 152 -11.76 23.56 5.29
N TYR A 153 -12.65 22.66 5.74
CA TYR A 153 -12.85 21.36 5.11
C TYR A 153 -14.33 21.10 4.80
N SER A 154 -14.59 20.52 3.62
CA SER A 154 -15.93 20.11 3.23
C SER A 154 -16.29 18.74 3.81
N GLY A 155 -17.57 18.45 4.09
CA GLY A 155 -17.97 17.14 4.62
C GLY A 155 -17.68 16.02 3.63
N LEU A 156 -17.54 16.40 2.35
CA LEU A 156 -17.09 15.55 1.26
C LEU A 156 -15.64 15.07 1.46
N THR A 157 -14.71 15.89 1.98
CA THR A 157 -13.33 15.42 2.26
C THR A 157 -13.32 14.35 3.35
N ALA A 158 -14.11 14.54 4.41
CA ALA A 158 -14.28 13.54 5.45
C ALA A 158 -14.82 12.21 4.88
N ILE A 159 -15.90 12.26 4.08
CA ILE A 159 -16.49 11.07 3.44
C ILE A 159 -15.44 10.37 2.56
N ILE A 160 -14.70 11.11 1.74
CA ILE A 160 -13.67 10.54 0.86
C ILE A 160 -12.62 9.77 1.67
N THR A 161 -12.19 10.27 2.84
CA THR A 161 -11.19 9.58 3.67
C THR A 161 -11.69 8.28 4.33
N TYR A 162 -13.00 8.10 4.47
CA TYR A 162 -13.59 6.84 4.93
C TYR A 162 -13.71 5.77 3.82
N ILE A 163 -13.71 6.15 2.54
CA ILE A 163 -13.84 5.21 1.42
C ILE A 163 -12.76 4.11 1.47
N PRO A 164 -11.45 4.42 1.66
CA PRO A 164 -10.43 3.38 1.77
C PRO A 164 -10.69 2.38 2.91
N ALA A 165 -11.17 2.82 4.08
CA ALA A 165 -11.55 1.92 5.17
C ALA A 165 -12.68 0.98 4.76
N PHE A 166 -13.75 1.52 4.17
CA PHE A 166 -14.91 0.74 3.74
C PHE A 166 -14.54 -0.29 2.67
N VAL A 167 -13.77 0.11 1.65
CA VAL A 167 -13.29 -0.80 0.60
C VAL A 167 -12.42 -1.90 1.22
N THR A 168 -11.53 -1.55 2.14
CA THR A 168 -10.65 -2.53 2.81
C THR A 168 -11.44 -3.56 3.62
N ILE A 169 -12.50 -3.14 4.32
CA ILE A 169 -13.40 -4.04 5.06
C ILE A 169 -14.08 -5.02 4.09
N ILE A 170 -14.59 -4.54 2.96
CA ILE A 170 -15.20 -5.42 1.94
C ILE A 170 -14.19 -6.45 1.43
N LEU A 171 -12.95 -6.03 1.20
CA LEU A 171 -11.89 -6.92 0.70
C LEU A 171 -11.57 -8.07 1.65
N ILE A 172 -11.59 -7.83 2.98
CA ILE A 172 -11.29 -8.87 3.99
C ILE A 172 -12.47 -9.77 4.34
N VAL A 173 -13.71 -9.32 4.11
CA VAL A 173 -14.91 -10.14 4.33
C VAL A 173 -15.09 -11.18 3.18
N ASN A 174 -14.26 -11.12 2.15
CA ASN A 174 -14.31 -12.07 1.04
C ASN A 174 -14.13 -13.52 1.51
N PRO A 175 -15.16 -14.37 1.37
CA PRO A 175 -15.11 -15.75 1.88
C PRO A 175 -14.07 -16.59 1.14
N ASN A 176 -13.60 -16.17 -0.05
CA ASN A 176 -12.59 -16.92 -0.80
C ASN A 176 -11.15 -16.73 -0.28
N LEU A 177 -10.93 -15.95 0.77
CA LEU A 177 -9.61 -15.75 1.36
C LEU A 177 -9.08 -16.99 2.08
N TYR A 178 -9.90 -17.98 2.45
CA TYR A 178 -9.36 -19.24 2.99
C TYR A 178 -8.39 -19.93 2.01
N LYS A 179 -8.50 -19.65 0.70
CA LYS A 179 -7.64 -20.23 -0.33
C LYS A 179 -6.16 -19.92 -0.15
N TYR A 180 -5.80 -18.91 0.67
CA TYR A 180 -4.42 -18.64 1.10
C TYR A 180 -3.68 -19.88 1.61
N THR A 181 -4.39 -20.85 2.19
CA THR A 181 -3.80 -22.07 2.78
C THR A 181 -3.67 -23.24 1.81
N ILE A 182 -4.24 -23.15 0.60
CA ILE A 182 -4.40 -24.29 -0.35
C ILE A 182 -3.45 -24.15 -1.55
N VAL A 183 -2.35 -23.39 -1.44
CA VAL A 183 -1.41 -23.20 -2.56
C VAL A 183 -0.42 -24.35 -2.65
N ASP A 184 -0.70 -25.33 -3.50
CA ASP A 184 0.30 -26.32 -3.91
C ASP A 184 1.25 -25.72 -4.97
N LYS A 185 2.55 -25.81 -4.72
CA LYS A 185 3.59 -25.46 -5.70
C LYS A 185 4.43 -26.68 -6.03
N ARG A 186 4.66 -26.92 -7.33
CA ARG A 186 5.70 -27.84 -7.81
C ARG A 186 6.74 -27.03 -8.60
N ILE A 187 8.00 -27.11 -8.19
CA ILE A 187 9.12 -26.58 -8.98
C ILE A 187 9.47 -27.68 -10.00
N ARG A 188 9.30 -27.42 -11.30
CA ARG A 188 9.78 -28.35 -12.34
C ARG A 188 11.31 -28.33 -12.39
N GLN A 189 11.92 -29.41 -12.86
CA GLN A 189 13.38 -29.56 -12.98
C GLN A 189 14.03 -28.45 -13.83
N ASP A 190 13.26 -27.83 -14.72
CA ASP A 190 13.70 -26.73 -15.60
C ASP A 190 13.73 -25.36 -14.89
N GLY A 191 13.44 -25.31 -13.59
CA GLY A 191 13.31 -24.06 -12.82
C GLY A 191 12.00 -23.32 -13.03
N VAL A 192 11.10 -23.83 -13.89
CA VAL A 192 9.76 -23.28 -14.11
C VAL A 192 8.86 -23.65 -12.93
N LEU A 193 8.29 -22.61 -12.30
CA LEU A 193 7.40 -22.76 -11.16
C LEU A 193 5.99 -23.09 -11.65
N ASP A 194 5.56 -24.32 -11.43
CA ASP A 194 4.18 -24.75 -11.72
C ASP A 194 3.34 -24.58 -10.46
N ILE A 195 2.51 -23.54 -10.46
CA ILE A 195 1.55 -23.28 -9.40
C ILE A 195 0.17 -23.55 -9.98
N THR A 196 -0.46 -24.63 -9.52
CA THR A 196 -1.85 -24.91 -9.88
C THR A 196 -2.74 -23.96 -9.10
N ARG A 197 -3.33 -22.97 -9.80
CA ARG A 197 -4.30 -22.03 -9.22
C ARG A 197 -5.55 -21.99 -10.09
N PRO A 198 -6.74 -21.79 -9.50
CA PRO A 198 -7.95 -21.53 -10.26
C PRO A 198 -7.83 -20.22 -11.06
N ASN A 199 -8.56 -20.11 -12.17
CA ASN A 199 -8.76 -18.84 -12.85
C ASN A 199 -9.49 -17.87 -11.90
N ASN A 200 -8.86 -16.74 -11.58
CA ASN A 200 -9.21 -15.77 -10.53
C ASN A 200 -8.89 -16.26 -9.11
N TYR A 201 -7.62 -16.11 -8.74
CA TYR A 201 -7.14 -16.49 -7.42
C TYR A 201 -7.36 -15.36 -6.40
N ALA A 202 -8.38 -15.51 -5.57
CA ALA A 202 -8.82 -14.48 -4.60
C ALA A 202 -7.71 -13.85 -3.76
N PRO A 203 -6.80 -14.62 -3.18
CA PRO A 203 -5.65 -14.08 -2.46
C PRO A 203 -4.81 -13.08 -3.28
N ALA A 204 -4.50 -13.41 -4.54
CA ALA A 204 -3.64 -12.58 -5.36
C ALA A 204 -4.30 -11.24 -5.70
N TYR A 205 -5.55 -11.25 -6.17
CA TYR A 205 -6.22 -9.99 -6.50
C TYR A 205 -6.52 -9.16 -5.25
N THR A 206 -6.82 -9.79 -4.10
CA THR A 206 -7.06 -9.04 -2.86
C THR A 206 -5.82 -8.27 -2.42
N GLU A 207 -4.63 -8.85 -2.51
CA GLU A 207 -3.39 -8.12 -2.20
C GLU A 207 -3.14 -6.95 -3.13
N TRP A 208 -3.35 -7.14 -4.43
CA TRP A 208 -3.25 -6.04 -5.37
C TRP A 208 -4.26 -4.95 -5.09
N LEU A 209 -5.50 -5.30 -4.74
CA LEU A 209 -6.52 -4.32 -4.35
C LEU A 209 -6.13 -3.57 -3.07
N VAL A 210 -5.60 -4.26 -2.05
CA VAL A 210 -5.08 -3.61 -0.83
C VAL A 210 -3.96 -2.63 -1.15
N ILE A 211 -2.99 -3.04 -1.98
CA ILE A 211 -1.91 -2.16 -2.46
C ILE A 211 -2.47 -0.91 -3.16
N LEU A 212 -3.47 -1.09 -4.04
CA LEU A 212 -4.10 0.02 -4.75
C LEU A 212 -4.90 0.92 -3.81
N VAL A 213 -5.56 0.38 -2.79
CA VAL A 213 -6.26 1.16 -1.75
C VAL A 213 -5.25 1.99 -0.95
N ASN A 214 -4.11 1.42 -0.56
CA ASN A 214 -3.05 2.14 0.14
C ASN A 214 -2.49 3.29 -0.71
N ALA A 215 -2.25 3.03 -2.00
CA ALA A 215 -1.82 4.04 -2.95
C ALA A 215 -2.87 5.14 -3.14
N ALA A 216 -4.15 4.76 -3.27
CA ALA A 216 -5.25 5.71 -3.40
C ALA A 216 -5.39 6.59 -2.15
N LEU A 217 -5.38 6.01 -0.94
CA LEU A 217 -5.41 6.75 0.32
C LEU A 217 -4.27 7.78 0.39
N PHE A 218 -3.05 7.35 0.07
CA PHE A 218 -1.88 8.21 0.05
C PHE A 218 -2.01 9.38 -0.96
N ILE A 219 -2.44 9.10 -2.19
CA ILE A 219 -2.63 10.12 -3.22
C ILE A 219 -3.73 11.09 -2.82
N ILE A 220 -4.87 10.59 -2.34
CA ILE A 220 -6.01 11.40 -1.90
C ILE A 220 -5.59 12.40 -0.83
N ILE A 221 -4.89 11.95 0.22
CA ILE A 221 -4.52 12.85 1.33
C ILE A 221 -3.47 13.86 0.87
N ASN A 222 -2.53 13.47 0.00
CA ASN A 222 -1.61 14.43 -0.60
C ASN A 222 -2.34 15.49 -1.43
N ILE A 223 -3.34 15.11 -2.23
CA ILE A 223 -4.15 16.06 -3.00
C ILE A 223 -4.91 17.00 -2.06
N ILE A 224 -5.56 16.48 -1.01
CA ILE A 224 -6.22 17.31 0.00
C ILE A 224 -5.22 18.28 0.63
N ASN A 225 -4.04 17.80 1.04
CA ASN A 225 -3.01 18.65 1.62
C ASN A 225 -2.50 19.74 0.66
N LEU A 226 -2.45 19.49 -0.66
CA LEU A 226 -2.05 20.48 -1.65
C LEU A 226 -3.13 21.52 -1.98
N VAL A 227 -4.40 21.14 -1.82
CA VAL A 227 -5.55 22.02 -2.13
C VAL A 227 -5.87 22.93 -0.96
N TYR A 228 -5.78 22.42 0.27
CA TYR A 228 -6.20 23.13 1.48
C TYR A 228 -5.04 23.80 2.24
N PHE A 229 -3.79 23.52 1.87
CA PHE A 229 -2.59 24.14 2.46
C PHE A 229 -1.50 24.43 1.43
#